data_AF-A0A849DFM9-F1
#
_entry.id   AF-A0A849DFM9-F1
#
_cell.length_a   1.000
_cell.length_b   1.000
_cell.length_c   1.000
_cell.angle_alpha   90.00
_cell.angle_beta   90.00
_cell.angle_gamma   90.00
#
_symmetry.space_group_name_H-M   'P 1'
#
loop_
_entity.id
_entity.type
_entity.pdbx_description
1 polymer ?
#
loop_
_entity_poly.entity_id
_entity_poly.type
_entity_poly.pdbx_seq_one_letter_code
_entity_poly.pdbx_strand_id
1 'polypeptide(L)'
;YQTDLKYTFKKTVGELFTSTTFLAKYIHLDDKNSNTFSANAKEDYFTPGLKVHAHYNEYHIGAGAFFGKRVFAVMDDGFRVQHHAMEFDETYMVGIGKHFGDLDLTLKYIYQSATEIPIHNEDVKVKNVMIQVGYRF
;
A
#
# COMPACT_ATOMS: atom_id res chain seq x y z
N TYR A 1 -18.14 3.23 -1.57
CA TYR A 1 -17.38 4.17 -0.69
C TYR A 1 -16.17 3.50 -0.01
N GLN A 2 -15.25 4.25 0.63
CA GLN A 2 -14.05 3.71 1.32
C GLN A 2 -13.89 4.28 2.74
N THR A 3 -13.51 3.42 3.70
CA THR A 3 -13.22 3.79 5.09
C THR A 3 -11.84 3.28 5.51
N ASP A 4 -11.02 4.17 6.09
CA ASP A 4 -9.69 3.83 6.59
C ASP A 4 -9.60 4.06 8.10
N LEU A 5 -9.29 2.99 8.85
CA LEU A 5 -8.91 3.06 10.25
C LEU A 5 -7.39 2.93 10.36
N LYS A 6 -6.77 3.83 11.14
CA LYS A 6 -5.33 3.81 11.39
C LYS A 6 -5.06 4.08 12.85
N TYR A 7 -4.22 3.24 13.45
CA TYR A 7 -3.73 3.44 14.80
C TYR A 7 -2.20 3.32 14.81
N THR A 8 -1.50 4.33 15.31
CA THR A 8 -0.04 4.37 15.33
C THR A 8 0.50 4.48 16.75
N PHE A 9 1.26 3.48 17.15
CA PHE A 9 2.11 3.52 18.34
C PHE A 9 3.47 4.11 17.96
N LYS A 10 3.99 5.02 18.79
CA LYS A 10 5.32 5.61 18.61
C LYS A 10 6.11 5.44 19.91
N LYS A 11 7.39 5.10 19.79
CA LYS A 11 8.30 4.97 20.93
C LYS A 11 9.68 5.46 20.55
N THR A 12 10.25 6.30 21.40
CA THR A 12 11.64 6.77 21.30
C THR A 12 12.45 6.18 22.44
N VAL A 13 13.60 5.58 22.15
CA VAL A 13 14.57 5.10 23.14
C VAL A 13 15.95 5.59 22.70
N GLY A 14 16.49 6.58 23.42
CA GLY A 14 17.69 7.28 22.97
C GLY A 14 17.47 7.98 21.62
N GLU A 15 18.40 7.78 20.69
CA GLU A 15 18.32 8.29 19.30
C GLU A 15 17.44 7.43 18.39
N LEU A 16 16.98 6.26 18.85
CA LEU A 16 16.13 5.38 18.08
C LEU A 16 14.66 5.76 18.25
N PHE A 17 14.04 6.22 17.17
CA PHE A 17 12.60 6.39 17.08
C PHE A 17 11.99 5.19 16.34
N THR A 18 10.92 4.63 16.88
CA THR A 18 10.17 3.52 16.27
C THR A 18 8.69 3.87 16.21
N SER A 19 8.03 3.39 15.16
CA SER A 19 6.59 3.46 15.04
C SER A 19 6.01 2.19 14.47
N THR A 20 4.90 1.76 15.05
CA THR A 20 4.11 0.62 14.59
C THR A 20 2.72 1.12 14.30
N THR A 21 2.26 0.94 13.07
CA THR A 21 0.94 1.38 12.61
C THR A 21 0.11 0.17 12.22
N PHE A 22 -1.04 0.01 12.85
CA PHE A 22 -2.10 -0.87 12.42
C PHE A 22 -3.03 -0.09 11.49
N LEU A 23 -3.40 -0.72 10.38
CA LEU A 23 -4.32 -0.18 9.40
C LEU A 23 -5.44 -1.19 9.17
N ALA A 24 -6.65 -0.69 8.94
CA ALA A 24 -7.73 -1.46 8.40
C ALA A 24 -8.43 -0.60 7.35
N LYS A 25 -8.54 -1.12 6.13
CA LYS A 25 -9.22 -0.46 5.02
C LYS A 25 -10.44 -1.27 4.66
N TYR A 26 -11.57 -0.60 4.52
CA TYR A 26 -12.80 -1.17 4.01
C TYR A 26 -13.20 -0.44 2.73
N ILE A 27 -13.54 -1.17 1.68
CA ILE A 27 -14.02 -0.63 0.41
C ILE A 27 -15.33 -1.33 0.08
N HIS A 28 -16.36 -0.54 -0.19
CA HIS A 28 -17.61 -0.98 -0.79
C HIS A 28 -17.65 -0.47 -2.24
N LEU A 29 -17.86 -1.37 -3.19
CA LEU A 29 -18.02 -1.06 -4.61
C LEU A 29 -19.50 -0.87 -4.94
N ASP A 30 -19.91 0.40 -5.06
CA ASP A 30 -21.23 0.76 -5.57
C ASP A 30 -21.32 0.36 -7.06
N ASP A 31 -22.42 -0.27 -7.47
CA ASP A 31 -22.71 -0.65 -8.86
C ASP A 31 -21.60 -1.44 -9.59
N LYS A 32 -21.01 -2.47 -8.95
CA LYS A 32 -19.98 -3.32 -9.60
C LYS A 32 -20.43 -3.97 -10.93
N ASN A 33 -21.73 -4.13 -11.15
CA ASN A 33 -22.30 -4.72 -12.36
C ASN A 33 -22.50 -3.70 -13.49
N SER A 34 -22.20 -2.42 -13.27
CA SER A 34 -22.33 -1.35 -14.28
C SER A 34 -21.40 -1.54 -15.48
N ASN A 35 -20.32 -2.30 -15.33
CA ASN A 35 -19.37 -2.57 -16.40
C ASN A 35 -18.73 -3.97 -16.26
N THR A 36 -18.22 -4.48 -17.37
CA THR A 36 -17.62 -5.83 -17.46
C THR A 36 -16.28 -5.95 -16.72
N PHE A 37 -15.60 -4.84 -16.43
CA PHE A 37 -14.30 -4.86 -15.74
C PHE A 37 -14.44 -5.07 -14.24
N SER A 38 -15.57 -4.71 -13.64
CA SER A 38 -15.87 -4.89 -12.22
C SER A 38 -16.91 -5.97 -11.91
N ALA A 39 -17.54 -6.58 -12.92
CA ALA A 39 -18.60 -7.58 -12.72
C ALA A 39 -18.17 -8.75 -11.81
N ASN A 40 -16.92 -9.20 -11.94
CA ASN A 40 -16.34 -10.29 -11.16
C ASN A 40 -15.77 -9.84 -9.81
N ALA A 41 -15.80 -8.55 -9.48
CA ALA A 41 -15.36 -8.05 -8.18
C ALA A 41 -16.35 -8.46 -7.08
N LYS A 42 -15.87 -8.47 -5.83
CA LYS A 42 -16.72 -8.50 -4.64
C LYS A 42 -17.32 -7.12 -4.40
N GLU A 43 -18.44 -7.07 -3.70
CA GLU A 43 -19.04 -5.79 -3.30
C GLU A 43 -18.24 -5.18 -2.14
N ASP A 44 -17.77 -6.01 -1.21
CA ASP A 44 -17.07 -5.58 -0.02
C ASP A 44 -15.66 -6.15 0.07
N TYR A 45 -14.73 -5.28 0.44
CA TYR A 45 -13.33 -5.60 0.66
C TYR A 45 -12.88 -5.09 2.01
N PHE A 46 -12.20 -5.94 2.77
CA PHE A 46 -11.55 -5.58 4.02
C PHE A 46 -10.09 -5.98 3.98
N THR A 47 -9.21 -5.02 4.26
CA THR A 47 -7.76 -5.18 4.20
C THR A 47 -7.13 -4.68 5.50
N PRO A 48 -6.82 -5.55 6.47
CA PRO A 48 -5.92 -5.22 7.55
C PRO A 48 -4.49 -5.02 7.05
N GLY A 49 -3.73 -4.21 7.77
CA GLY A 49 -2.32 -3.99 7.48
C GLY A 49 -1.54 -3.62 8.73
N LEU A 50 -0.24 -3.90 8.65
CA LEU A 50 0.74 -3.56 9.67
C LEU A 50 1.89 -2.84 8.99
N LYS A 51 2.35 -1.75 9.59
CA LYS A 51 3.59 -1.09 9.20
C LYS A 51 4.46 -0.91 10.41
N VAL A 52 5.73 -1.24 10.28
CA VAL A 52 6.77 -0.95 11.26
C VAL A 52 7.78 -0.03 10.62
N HIS A 53 8.25 0.95 11.36
CA HIS A 53 9.18 1.93 10.87
C HIS A 53 10.12 2.36 11.99
N ALA A 54 11.40 2.48 11.67
CA ALA A 54 12.43 2.91 12.58
C ALA A 54 13.26 4.03 11.94
N HIS A 55 13.58 5.02 12.73
CA HIS A 55 14.47 6.12 12.41
C HIS A 55 15.63 6.13 13.42
N TYR A 56 16.85 6.24 12.91
CA TYR A 56 18.06 6.40 13.72
C TYR A 56 19.00 7.36 13.00
N ASN A 57 19.28 8.50 13.62
CA ASN A 57 20.00 9.62 13.00
C ASN A 57 19.38 10.00 11.65
N GLU A 58 20.20 10.04 10.60
CA GLU A 58 19.77 10.35 9.24
C GLU A 58 19.11 9.16 8.52
N TYR A 59 19.18 7.95 9.07
CA TYR A 59 18.71 6.74 8.41
C TYR A 59 17.31 6.37 8.85
N HIS A 60 16.59 5.73 7.94
CA HIS A 60 15.32 5.14 8.25
C HIS A 60 15.05 3.85 7.51
N ILE A 61 14.36 2.93 8.17
CA ILE A 61 13.94 1.65 7.61
C ILE A 61 12.48 1.42 7.95
N GLY A 62 11.73 0.86 7.02
CA GLY A 62 10.35 0.49 7.24
C GLY A 62 10.00 -0.79 6.52
N ALA A 63 9.08 -1.53 7.12
CA ALA A 63 8.43 -2.66 6.49
C ALA A 63 6.91 -2.55 6.67
N GLY A 64 6.16 -3.12 5.75
CA GLY A 64 4.72 -3.17 5.84
C GLY A 64 4.16 -4.41 5.18
N ALA A 65 3.05 -4.88 5.71
CA ALA A 65 2.26 -5.94 5.12
C ALA A 65 0.78 -5.52 5.09
N PHE A 66 0.09 -5.89 4.02
CA PHE A 66 -1.36 -5.79 3.90
C PHE A 66 -1.87 -7.16 3.50
N PHE A 67 -2.95 -7.58 4.15
CA PHE A 67 -3.57 -8.88 3.94
C PHE A 67 -5.02 -8.67 3.58
N GLY A 68 -5.53 -9.49 2.68
CA GLY A 68 -6.91 -9.40 2.23
C GLY A 68 -7.03 -8.64 0.93
N LYS A 69 -8.03 -9.07 0.17
CA LYS A 69 -8.33 -8.64 -1.19
C LYS A 69 -8.57 -7.13 -1.21
N ARG A 70 -7.75 -6.40 -1.96
CA ARG A 70 -7.92 -4.96 -2.22
C ARG A 70 -8.06 -4.74 -3.71
N VAL A 71 -9.16 -4.11 -4.12
CA VAL A 71 -9.35 -3.69 -5.52
C VAL A 71 -8.78 -2.30 -5.70
N PHE A 72 -7.86 -2.15 -6.66
CA PHE A 72 -7.56 -0.83 -7.22
C PHE A 72 -8.47 -0.65 -8.43
N ALA A 73 -9.66 -0.14 -8.17
CA ALA A 73 -10.40 0.58 -9.20
C ALA A 73 -9.80 2.00 -9.26
N VAL A 74 -9.71 2.54 -10.47
CA VAL A 74 -9.35 3.93 -10.74
C VAL A 74 -9.98 4.82 -9.67
N MET A 75 -9.14 5.51 -8.88
CA MET A 75 -9.64 6.53 -7.97
C MET A 75 -10.33 7.61 -8.80
N ASP A 76 -11.44 8.13 -8.32
CA ASP A 76 -12.31 9.14 -8.97
C ASP A 76 -11.56 10.43 -9.41
N ASP A 77 -10.29 10.58 -9.02
CA ASP A 77 -9.39 11.64 -9.41
C ASP A 77 -8.55 11.34 -10.67
N GLY A 78 -8.67 10.17 -11.29
CA GLY A 78 -8.11 9.87 -12.61
C GLY A 78 -6.57 9.79 -12.69
N PHE A 79 -5.83 9.91 -11.58
CA PHE A 79 -4.38 10.09 -11.63
C PHE A 79 -3.54 8.80 -11.60
N ARG A 80 -4.14 7.62 -11.37
CA ARG A 80 -3.41 6.34 -11.38
C ARG A 80 -4.24 5.21 -11.98
N VAL A 81 -4.08 5.01 -13.28
CA VAL A 81 -4.67 3.89 -14.02
C VAL A 81 -3.77 2.66 -13.80
N GLN A 82 -4.24 1.66 -13.05
CA GLN A 82 -3.80 0.29 -13.32
C GLN A 82 -4.55 -0.17 -14.57
N HIS A 83 -3.81 -0.55 -15.61
CA HIS A 83 -4.35 -0.97 -16.92
C HIS A 83 -5.25 -2.23 -16.82
N HIS A 84 -5.20 -2.94 -15.69
CA HIS A 84 -6.10 -4.04 -15.35
C HIS A 84 -6.59 -3.87 -13.92
N ALA A 85 -7.90 -4.06 -13.68
CA ALA A 85 -8.44 -4.08 -12.32
C ALA A 85 -7.88 -5.31 -11.59
N MET A 86 -7.03 -5.06 -10.59
CA MET A 86 -6.36 -6.10 -9.80
C MET A 86 -7.00 -6.18 -8.42
N GLU A 87 -7.23 -7.41 -7.97
CA GLU A 87 -7.55 -7.74 -6.59
C GLU A 87 -6.29 -8.26 -5.91
N PHE A 88 -5.65 -7.44 -5.07
CA PHE A 88 -4.42 -7.85 -4.37
C PHE A 88 -4.77 -8.62 -3.11
N ASP A 89 -4.32 -9.87 -3.00
CA ASP A 89 -4.56 -10.71 -1.83
C ASP A 89 -3.57 -10.39 -0.69
N GLU A 90 -2.32 -10.15 -1.05
CA GLU A 90 -1.24 -9.85 -0.12
C GLU A 90 -0.28 -8.83 -0.71
N THR A 91 0.22 -7.92 0.13
CA THR A 91 1.25 -6.96 -0.24
C THR A 91 2.29 -6.88 0.85
N TYR A 92 3.55 -7.06 0.49
CA TYR A 92 4.71 -6.89 1.35
C TYR A 92 5.57 -5.76 0.81
N MET A 93 6.01 -4.87 1.69
CA MET A 93 6.86 -3.76 1.35
C MET A 93 8.00 -3.64 2.35
N VAL A 94 9.18 -3.32 1.85
CA VAL A 94 10.34 -2.94 2.64
C VAL A 94 10.95 -1.71 2.01
N GLY A 95 11.45 -0.80 2.83
CA GLY A 95 12.13 0.39 2.36
C GLY A 95 13.22 0.82 3.32
N ILE A 96 14.29 1.33 2.75
CA ILE A 96 15.40 1.96 3.46
C ILE A 96 15.62 3.34 2.85
N GLY A 97 15.94 4.31 3.67
CA GLY A 97 16.22 5.65 3.21
C GLY A 97 17.16 6.40 4.13
N LYS A 98 17.62 7.52 3.62
CA LYS A 98 18.51 8.43 4.29
C LYS A 98 18.13 9.87 3.99
N HIS A 99 18.20 10.68 5.03
CA HIS A 99 18.10 12.13 5.01
C HIS A 99 19.49 12.75 4.78
N PHE A 100 19.59 13.75 3.91
CA PHE A 100 20.80 14.48 3.55
C PHE A 100 20.48 15.97 3.46
N GLY A 101 20.62 16.71 4.55
CA GLY A 101 20.24 18.13 4.59
C GLY A 101 18.77 18.29 4.19
N ASP A 102 18.51 18.98 3.08
CA ASP A 102 17.14 19.22 2.61
C ASP A 102 16.56 18.07 1.78
N LEU A 103 17.31 16.99 1.54
CA LEU A 103 16.92 15.87 0.69
C LEU A 103 16.59 14.60 1.49
N ASP A 104 15.50 13.94 1.13
CA ASP A 104 15.15 12.59 1.58
C ASP A 104 15.24 11.61 0.40
N LEU A 105 16.07 10.58 0.51
CA LEU A 105 16.14 9.51 -0.48
C LEU A 105 15.65 8.21 0.14
N THR A 106 14.69 7.54 -0.49
CA THR A 106 14.20 6.21 -0.06
C THR A 106 14.17 5.25 -1.23
N LEU A 107 14.75 4.06 -1.04
CA LEU A 107 14.57 2.91 -1.91
C LEU A 107 13.52 1.99 -1.28
N LYS A 108 12.52 1.57 -2.06
CA LYS A 108 11.46 0.65 -1.64
C LYS A 108 11.37 -0.52 -2.59
N TYR A 109 11.14 -1.70 -2.04
CA TYR A 109 10.74 -2.89 -2.78
C TYR A 109 9.34 -3.29 -2.32
N ILE A 110 8.45 -3.55 -3.28
CA ILE A 110 7.07 -3.94 -3.04
C ILE A 110 6.82 -5.22 -3.82
N TYR A 111 6.38 -6.26 -3.12
CA TYR A 111 5.90 -7.51 -3.69
C TYR A 111 4.41 -7.65 -3.41
N GLN A 112 3.65 -8.04 -4.41
CA GLN A 112 2.21 -8.23 -4.28
C GLN A 112 1.77 -9.50 -5.01
N SER A 113 0.84 -10.23 -4.40
CA SER A 113 0.08 -11.29 -5.06
C SER A 113 -1.31 -10.77 -5.38
N ALA A 114 -1.83 -11.10 -6.56
CA ALA A 114 -3.10 -10.59 -7.04
C ALA A 114 -3.83 -11.55 -7.98
N THR A 115 -5.11 -11.28 -8.15
CA THR A 115 -5.98 -11.85 -9.19
C THR A 115 -6.43 -10.74 -10.13
N GLU A 116 -6.31 -10.93 -11.44
CA GLU A 116 -6.94 -10.02 -12.41
C GLU A 116 -8.44 -10.26 -12.47
N ILE A 117 -9.23 -9.23 -12.20
CA ILE A 117 -10.69 -9.34 -12.07
C ILE A 117 -11.38 -9.68 -13.40
N PRO A 118 -11.10 -9.02 -14.54
CA PRO A 118 -11.90 -9.20 -15.75
C PRO A 118 -11.78 -10.62 -16.35
N ILE A 119 -10.58 -11.20 -16.30
CA ILE A 119 -10.28 -12.52 -16.89
C ILE A 119 -10.09 -13.63 -15.85
N HIS A 120 -10.24 -13.32 -14.56
CA HIS A 120 -10.07 -14.25 -13.44
C HIS A 120 -8.72 -14.98 -13.47
N ASN A 121 -7.65 -14.25 -13.83
CA ASN A 121 -6.30 -14.79 -13.85
C ASN A 121 -5.71 -14.71 -12.44
N GLU A 122 -5.60 -15.86 -11.79
CA GLU A 122 -5.06 -16.00 -10.44
C GLU A 122 -3.51 -16.01 -10.45
N ASP A 123 -2.89 -15.96 -9.26
CA ASP A 123 -1.43 -16.06 -9.06
C ASP A 123 -0.58 -14.99 -9.77
N VAL A 124 -1.16 -13.82 -10.05
CA VAL A 124 -0.43 -12.70 -10.65
C VAL A 124 0.50 -12.06 -9.62
N LYS A 125 1.80 -12.05 -9.92
CA LYS A 125 2.84 -11.49 -9.05
C LYS A 125 3.30 -10.14 -9.57
N VAL A 126 3.11 -9.10 -8.77
CA VAL A 126 3.57 -7.75 -9.08
C VAL A 126 4.77 -7.40 -8.21
N LYS A 127 5.88 -7.02 -8.85
CA LYS A 127 7.13 -6.64 -8.18
C LYS A 127 7.50 -5.22 -8.60
N ASN A 128 7.62 -4.32 -7.65
CA ASN A 128 7.98 -2.93 -7.90
C ASN A 128 9.22 -2.54 -7.10
N VAL A 129 10.16 -1.88 -7.78
CA VAL A 129 11.26 -1.15 -7.15
C VAL A 129 10.97 0.33 -7.32
N MET A 130 10.98 1.10 -6.24
CA MET A 130 10.66 2.52 -6.23
C MET A 130 11.79 3.30 -5.57
N ILE A 131 12.26 4.33 -6.27
CA ILE A 131 13.12 5.36 -5.69
C ILE A 131 12.24 6.59 -5.45
N GLN A 132 12.19 7.04 -4.20
CA GLN A 132 11.47 8.24 -3.80
C GLN A 132 12.48 9.30 -3.38
N VAL A 133 12.39 10.48 -4.00
CA VAL A 133 13.18 11.66 -3.65
C VAL A 133 12.22 12.71 -3.11
N GLY A 134 12.47 13.19 -1.90
CA GLY A 134 11.79 14.33 -1.29
C GLY A 134 12.75 15.48 -1.11
N TYR A 135 12.29 16.72 -1.32
CA TYR A 135 13.03 17.93 -0.98
C TYR A 135 12.19 18.75 0.02
N ARG A 136 12.82 19.23 1.09
CA ARG A 136 12.19 20.06 2.13
C ARG A 136 12.68 21.50 1.97
N PHE A 137 11.73 22.43 1.86
CA PHE A 137 11.98 23.87 1.86
C PHE A 137 11.78 24.44 3.26
#